data_AF-A0A3S1BU03-F1
#
_entry.id   AF-A0A3S1BU03-F1
#
_cell.length_a   1.000
_cell.length_b   1.000
_cell.length_c   1.000
_cell.angle_alpha   90.00
_cell.angle_beta   90.00
_cell.angle_gamma   90.00
#
_symmetry.space_group_name_H-M   'P 1'
#
loop_
_entity.id
_entity.type
_entity.pdbx_description
1 polymer ?
#
loop_
_entity_poly.entity_id
_entity_poly.type
_entity_poly.pdbx_seq_one_letter_code
_entity_poly.pdbx_strand_id
1 'polypeptide(L)'
;MEKDSDVLTKYRAVTNKLKKRFLKKPNVSEGSEEFASLARTLKSQECPQYAGFCCLAQARCEHTLSNSAGEAQALTDAARAFLEAELTDRELRVPGFQEHLTAAINCYSHAIRVHIENKQIALAASLCLEVGNVLR
;
A
#
# COMPACT_ATOMS: atom_id res chain seq x y z
N MET A 1 28.39 -6.47 -2.26
CA MET A 1 27.05 -6.55 -2.87
C MET A 1 26.37 -7.79 -2.30
N GLU A 2 25.69 -7.67 -1.17
CA GLU A 2 25.06 -8.83 -0.50
C GLU A 2 23.87 -8.41 0.41
N LYS A 3 23.29 -7.22 0.18
CA LYS A 3 22.25 -6.65 1.06
C LYS A 3 20.86 -6.55 0.45
N ASP A 4 20.73 -6.74 -0.87
CA ASP A 4 19.44 -6.62 -1.58
C ASP A 4 18.69 -7.95 -1.71
N SER A 5 19.31 -9.06 -1.29
CA SER A 5 18.79 -10.42 -1.49
C SER A 5 17.68 -10.88 -0.54
N ASP A 6 17.04 -9.99 0.24
CA ASP A 6 16.08 -10.43 1.28
C ASP A 6 14.78 -9.61 1.39
N VAL A 7 14.44 -8.69 0.47
CA VAL A 7 13.10 -8.05 0.54
C VAL A 7 12.01 -9.01 0.05
N LEU A 8 12.21 -9.63 -1.12
CA LEU A 8 11.25 -10.56 -1.69
C LEU A 8 11.10 -11.83 -0.82
N THR A 9 12.20 -12.30 -0.25
CA THR A 9 12.22 -13.44 0.68
C THR A 9 11.44 -13.10 1.96
N LYS A 10 11.69 -11.94 2.58
CA LYS A 10 10.88 -11.45 3.71
C LYS A 10 9.42 -11.32 3.34
N TYR A 11 9.07 -10.67 2.22
CA TYR A 11 7.69 -10.51 1.77
C TYR A 11 6.97 -11.87 1.63
N ARG A 12 7.64 -12.86 1.01
CA ARG A 12 7.14 -14.23 0.90
C ARG A 12 7.00 -14.90 2.26
N ALA A 13 7.94 -14.67 3.18
CA ALA A 13 7.87 -15.18 4.54
C ALA A 13 6.64 -14.64 5.29
N VAL A 14 6.41 -13.32 5.26
CA VAL A 14 5.20 -12.69 5.85
C VAL A 14 3.94 -13.29 5.23
N THR A 15 3.88 -13.34 3.90
CA THR A 15 2.73 -13.91 3.17
C THR A 15 2.47 -15.37 3.58
N ASN A 16 3.51 -16.17 3.76
CA ASN A 16 3.41 -17.57 4.17
C ASN A 16 3.04 -17.74 5.66
N LYS A 17 3.36 -16.77 6.53
CA LYS A 17 2.85 -16.73 7.92
C LYS A 17 1.34 -16.48 7.96
N LEU A 18 0.83 -15.65 7.04
CA LEU A 18 -0.58 -15.27 6.97
C LEU A 18 -1.47 -16.31 6.27
N LYS A 19 -0.90 -17.25 5.50
CA LYS A 19 -1.66 -18.36 4.92
C LYS A 19 -2.33 -19.19 6.03
N LYS A 20 -3.62 -19.49 5.85
CA LYS A 20 -4.42 -20.31 6.77
C LYS A 20 -3.76 -21.68 6.92
N ARG A 21 -3.25 -22.00 8.11
CA ARG A 21 -2.77 -23.34 8.47
C ARG A 21 -3.85 -24.06 9.26
N PHE A 22 -3.90 -25.38 9.10
CA PHE A 22 -4.83 -26.21 9.86
C PHE A 22 -4.62 -25.95 11.36
N LEU A 23 -5.69 -25.57 12.07
CA LEU A 23 -5.74 -25.32 13.53
C LEU A 23 -4.97 -24.11 14.10
N LYS A 24 -4.20 -23.34 13.33
CA LYS A 24 -3.47 -22.16 13.85
C LYS A 24 -3.93 -20.87 13.19
N LYS A 25 -4.54 -19.97 13.98
CA LYS A 25 -4.90 -18.62 13.53
C LYS A 25 -3.60 -17.81 13.29
N PRO A 26 -3.40 -17.22 12.10
CA PRO A 26 -2.22 -16.42 11.83
C PRO A 26 -2.25 -15.12 12.66
N ASN A 27 -1.06 -14.61 13.02
CA ASN A 27 -0.92 -13.31 13.67
C ASN A 27 -0.95 -12.19 12.61
N VAL A 28 -2.15 -11.69 12.34
CA VAL A 28 -2.36 -10.69 11.28
C VAL A 28 -1.77 -9.32 11.67
N SER A 29 -1.74 -8.97 12.96
CA SER A 29 -1.14 -7.72 13.46
C SER A 29 0.37 -7.67 13.18
N GLU A 30 1.09 -8.74 13.53
CA GLU A 30 2.52 -8.88 13.23
C GLU A 30 2.77 -8.80 11.72
N GLY A 31 1.95 -9.48 10.91
CA GLY A 31 2.06 -9.40 9.46
C GLY A 31 1.89 -7.98 8.91
N SER A 32 0.93 -7.22 9.47
CA SER A 32 0.73 -5.80 9.11
C SER A 32 1.99 -4.96 9.39
N GLU A 33 2.56 -5.11 10.59
CA GLU A 33 3.78 -4.39 11.00
C GLU A 33 5.01 -4.78 10.16
N GLU A 34 5.15 -6.07 9.82
CA GLU A 34 6.22 -6.56 8.96
C GLU A 34 6.10 -5.97 7.54
N PHE A 35 4.90 -5.92 6.96
CA PHE A 35 4.68 -5.26 5.67
C PHE A 35 4.96 -3.76 5.73
N ALA A 36 4.56 -3.07 6.81
CA ALA A 36 4.88 -1.65 7.01
C ALA A 36 6.40 -1.41 7.09
N SER A 37 7.13 -2.31 7.74
CA SER A 37 8.60 -2.28 7.82
C SER A 37 9.26 -2.48 6.46
N LEU A 38 8.77 -3.43 5.66
CA LEU A 38 9.23 -3.65 4.29
C LEU A 38 8.93 -2.44 3.39
N ALA A 39 7.75 -1.84 3.50
CA ALA A 39 7.40 -0.64 2.74
C ALA A 39 8.37 0.52 3.02
N ARG A 40 8.71 0.77 4.29
CA ARG A 40 9.69 1.80 4.67
C ARG A 40 11.08 1.51 4.11
N THR A 41 11.51 0.24 4.15
CA THR A 41 12.79 -0.17 3.59
C THR A 41 12.83 0.08 2.08
N LEU A 42 11.78 -0.31 1.36
CA LEU A 42 11.68 -0.11 -0.09
C LEU A 42 11.61 1.38 -0.48
N LYS A 43 10.93 2.22 0.30
CA LYS A 43 10.98 3.67 0.11
C LYS A 43 12.40 4.22 0.27
N SER A 44 13.15 3.78 1.27
CA SER A 44 14.55 4.20 1.46
C SER A 44 15.51 3.71 0.37
N GLN A 45 15.09 2.70 -0.40
CA GLN A 45 15.81 2.14 -1.55
C GLN A 45 15.29 2.71 -2.89
N GLU A 46 14.50 3.78 -2.86
CA GLU A 46 13.95 4.44 -4.06
C GLU A 46 13.15 3.47 -4.95
N CYS A 47 12.44 2.53 -4.31
CA CYS A 47 11.59 1.53 -4.96
C CYS A 47 10.11 1.73 -4.60
N PRO A 48 9.50 2.88 -4.95
CA PRO A 48 8.18 3.29 -4.45
C PRO A 48 7.04 2.36 -4.90
N GLN A 49 7.09 1.80 -6.11
CA GLN A 49 6.10 0.83 -6.59
C GLN A 49 6.04 -0.43 -5.73
N TYR A 50 7.19 -0.93 -5.28
CA TYR A 50 7.25 -2.10 -4.41
C TYR A 50 6.83 -1.77 -2.99
N ALA A 51 7.12 -0.55 -2.51
CA ALA A 51 6.57 -0.06 -1.25
C ALA A 51 5.04 0.00 -1.29
N GLY A 52 4.46 0.45 -2.41
CA GLY A 52 3.02 0.46 -2.65
C GLY A 52 2.38 -0.91 -2.50
N PHE A 53 2.99 -1.95 -3.07
CA PHE A 53 2.53 -3.34 -2.90
C PHE A 53 2.60 -3.84 -1.45
N CYS A 54 3.62 -3.41 -0.68
CA CYS A 54 3.70 -3.74 0.75
C CYS A 54 2.61 -3.03 1.54
N CYS A 55 2.33 -1.75 1.28
CA CYS A 55 1.23 -1.01 1.89
C CYS A 55 -0.15 -1.60 1.53
N LEU A 56 -0.35 -2.11 0.31
CA LEU A 56 -1.56 -2.85 -0.05
C LEU A 56 -1.72 -4.14 0.76
N ALA A 57 -0.63 -4.87 0.97
CA ALA A 57 -0.65 -6.08 1.79
C ALA A 57 -0.94 -5.74 3.28
N GLN A 58 -0.39 -4.64 3.78
CA GLN A 58 -0.70 -4.08 5.09
C GLN A 58 -2.20 -3.73 5.20
N ALA A 59 -2.76 -3.00 4.24
CA ALA A 59 -4.18 -2.64 4.23
C ALA A 59 -5.10 -3.87 4.32
N ARG A 60 -4.77 -4.96 3.62
CA ARG A 60 -5.50 -6.23 3.72
C ARG A 60 -5.42 -6.87 5.10
N CYS A 61 -4.29 -6.71 5.80
CA CYS A 61 -4.13 -7.15 7.18
C CYS A 61 -5.03 -6.33 8.11
N GLU A 62 -4.99 -4.99 8.00
CA GLU A 62 -5.82 -4.08 8.80
C GLU A 62 -7.32 -4.31 8.57
N HIS A 63 -7.74 -4.55 7.33
CA HIS A 63 -9.10 -4.95 7.00
C HIS A 63 -9.53 -6.21 7.76
N THR A 64 -8.66 -7.24 7.75
CA THR A 64 -8.90 -8.51 8.45
C THR A 64 -8.96 -8.33 9.98
N LEU A 65 -8.24 -7.32 10.50
CA LEU A 65 -8.28 -6.91 11.91
C LEU A 65 -9.48 -5.99 12.24
N SER A 66 -10.27 -5.60 11.23
CA SER A 66 -11.35 -4.62 11.35
C SER A 66 -10.87 -3.25 11.87
N ASN A 67 -9.63 -2.88 11.56
CA ASN A 67 -9.05 -1.58 11.87
C ASN A 67 -9.20 -0.64 10.66
N SER A 68 -10.36 -0.01 10.54
CA SER A 68 -10.68 0.86 9.39
C SER A 68 -9.75 2.07 9.25
N ALA A 69 -9.29 2.64 10.36
CA ALA A 69 -8.35 3.75 10.33
C ALA A 69 -6.97 3.31 9.78
N GLY A 70 -6.46 2.17 10.24
CA GLY A 70 -5.22 1.59 9.73
C GLY A 70 -5.33 1.17 8.26
N GLU A 71 -6.46 0.59 7.87
CA GLU A 71 -6.75 0.20 6.48
C GLU A 71 -6.73 1.41 5.55
N ALA A 72 -7.48 2.47 5.88
CA ALA A 72 -7.52 3.68 5.07
C ALA A 72 -6.15 4.36 4.97
N GLN A 73 -5.40 4.42 6.08
CA GLN A 73 -4.04 4.98 6.07
C GLN A 73 -3.09 4.18 5.18
N ALA A 74 -3.09 2.84 5.30
CA ALA A 74 -2.25 1.97 4.48
C ALA A 74 -2.63 2.04 2.98
N LEU A 75 -3.92 2.17 2.65
CA LEU A 75 -4.39 2.39 1.27
C LEU A 75 -3.90 3.74 0.72
N THR A 76 -4.00 4.81 1.51
CA THR A 76 -3.49 6.13 1.12
C THR A 76 -1.97 6.12 0.93
N ASP A 77 -1.23 5.45 1.81
CA ASP A 77 0.23 5.32 1.69
C ASP A 77 0.64 4.50 0.46
N ALA A 78 -0.15 3.47 0.10
CA ALA A 78 0.04 2.73 -1.15
C ALA A 78 -0.22 3.63 -2.36
N ALA A 79 -1.29 4.40 -2.33
CA ALA A 79 -1.66 5.30 -3.41
C ALA A 79 -0.56 6.33 -3.69
N ARG A 80 -0.05 6.98 -2.65
CA ARG A 80 1.05 7.94 -2.74
C ARG A 80 2.34 7.31 -3.29
N ALA A 81 2.66 6.09 -2.87
CA ALA A 81 3.84 5.39 -3.37
C ALA A 81 3.71 5.02 -4.86
N PHE A 82 2.51 4.63 -5.32
CA PHE A 82 2.29 4.43 -6.75
C PHE A 82 2.34 5.73 -7.56
N LEU A 83 1.85 6.86 -7.01
CA LEU A 83 2.00 8.15 -7.68
C LEU A 83 3.46 8.58 -7.80
N GLU A 84 4.25 8.38 -6.75
CA GLU A 84 5.69 8.63 -6.79
C GLU A 84 6.36 7.83 -7.91
N ALA A 85 6.04 6.53 -8.03
CA ALA A 85 6.54 5.69 -9.11
C ALA A 85 6.12 6.19 -10.51
N GLU A 86 4.85 6.58 -10.69
CA GLU A 86 4.34 7.14 -11.95
C GLU A 86 5.05 8.45 -12.32
N LEU A 87 5.30 9.33 -11.35
CA LEU A 87 6.01 10.58 -11.58
C LEU A 87 7.46 10.33 -12.00
N THR A 88 8.15 9.39 -11.34
CA THR A 88 9.50 8.97 -11.75
C THR A 88 9.50 8.42 -13.17
N ASP A 89 8.55 7.55 -13.52
CA ASP A 89 8.44 7.01 -14.88
C ASP A 89 8.22 8.12 -15.94
N ARG A 90 7.38 9.11 -15.63
CA ARG A 90 7.14 10.27 -16.51
C ARG A 90 8.38 11.14 -16.67
N GLU A 91 9.10 11.42 -15.59
CA GLU A 91 10.35 12.19 -15.62
C GLU A 91 11.42 11.49 -16.48
N LEU A 92 11.53 10.17 -16.34
CA LEU A 92 12.45 9.32 -17.10
C LEU A 92 11.94 8.99 -18.52
N ARG A 93 10.72 9.43 -18.87
CA ARG A 93 10.04 9.14 -20.15
C ARG A 93 9.97 7.65 -20.44
N VAL A 94 9.72 6.85 -19.42
CA VAL A 94 9.51 5.40 -19.55
C VAL A 94 8.24 5.18 -20.37
N PRO A 95 8.30 4.42 -21.47
CA PRO A 95 7.10 4.05 -22.21
C PRO A 95 6.28 3.07 -21.36
N GLY A 96 5.01 3.39 -21.12
CA GLY A 96 4.13 2.57 -20.29
C GLY A 96 2.67 2.93 -20.43
N PHE A 97 1.81 2.14 -19.77
CA PHE A 97 0.35 2.30 -19.82
C PHE A 97 -0.22 3.02 -18.58
N GLN A 98 0.61 3.79 -17.86
CA GLN A 98 0.22 4.48 -16.63
C GLN A 98 -0.37 3.52 -15.57
N GLU A 99 0.25 2.34 -15.45
CA GLU A 99 -0.21 1.28 -14.55
C GLU A 99 -0.12 1.73 -13.09
N HIS A 100 0.92 2.49 -12.76
CA HIS A 100 1.13 3.08 -11.44
C HIS A 100 0.06 4.13 -11.13
N LEU A 101 -0.27 5.02 -12.08
CA LEU A 101 -1.40 5.94 -11.92
C LEU A 101 -2.71 5.20 -11.65
N THR A 102 -3.01 4.16 -12.44
CA THR A 102 -4.24 3.37 -12.28
C THR A 102 -4.28 2.69 -10.92
N ALA A 103 -3.17 2.12 -10.45
CA ALA A 103 -3.05 1.53 -9.13
C ALA A 103 -3.29 2.57 -8.02
N ALA A 104 -2.72 3.77 -8.16
CA ALA A 104 -2.94 4.86 -7.21
C ALA A 104 -4.40 5.29 -7.10
N ILE A 105 -5.08 5.51 -8.24
CA ILE A 105 -6.51 5.90 -8.28
C ILE A 105 -7.37 4.83 -7.60
N ASN A 106 -7.09 3.54 -7.85
CA ASN A 106 -7.81 2.44 -7.22
C ASN A 106 -7.60 2.42 -5.70
N CYS A 107 -6.38 2.66 -5.23
CA CYS A 107 -6.08 2.72 -3.79
C CYS A 107 -6.80 3.88 -3.12
N TYR A 108 -6.76 5.09 -3.69
CA TYR A 108 -7.50 6.24 -3.15
C TYR A 108 -9.01 6.00 -3.16
N SER A 109 -9.56 5.49 -4.26
CA SER A 109 -10.98 5.18 -4.37
C SER A 109 -11.43 4.20 -3.28
N HIS A 110 -10.56 3.25 -2.93
CA HIS A 110 -10.82 2.32 -1.83
C HIS A 110 -10.73 3.01 -0.46
N ALA A 111 -9.68 3.79 -0.19
CA ALA A 111 -9.53 4.54 1.06
C ALA A 111 -10.71 5.50 1.32
N ILE A 112 -11.19 6.18 0.26
CA ILE A 112 -12.37 7.03 0.29
C ILE A 112 -13.60 6.24 0.72
N ARG A 113 -13.83 5.05 0.15
CA ARG A 113 -14.96 4.18 0.52
C ARG A 113 -14.88 3.77 1.98
N VAL A 114 -13.70 3.36 2.47
CA VAL A 114 -13.49 3.00 3.88
C VAL A 114 -13.86 4.18 4.78
N HIS A 115 -13.42 5.40 4.48
CA HIS A 115 -13.80 6.58 5.26
C HIS A 115 -15.31 6.89 5.22
N ILE A 116 -15.94 6.76 4.06
CA ILE A 116 -17.40 6.98 3.92
C ILE A 116 -18.19 5.97 4.76
N GLU A 117 -17.84 4.68 4.68
CA GLU A 117 -18.48 3.61 5.45
C GLU A 117 -18.33 3.82 6.97
N ASN A 118 -17.22 4.43 7.39
CA ASN A 118 -16.95 4.79 8.79
C ASN A 118 -17.47 6.19 9.18
N LYS A 119 -18.29 6.83 8.34
CA LYS A 119 -18.89 8.17 8.54
C LYS A 119 -17.86 9.31 8.69
N GLN A 120 -16.64 9.12 8.19
CA GLN A 120 -15.55 10.08 8.21
C GLN A 120 -15.53 10.92 6.92
N ILE A 121 -16.62 11.64 6.65
CA ILE A 121 -16.84 12.34 5.37
C ILE A 121 -15.78 13.42 5.09
N ALA A 122 -15.30 14.11 6.13
CA ALA A 122 -14.25 15.12 5.99
C ALA A 122 -12.93 14.51 5.48
N LEU A 123 -12.55 13.33 5.98
CA LEU A 123 -11.36 12.61 5.53
C LEU A 123 -11.53 12.09 4.11
N ALA A 124 -12.68 11.50 3.79
CA ALA A 124 -13.02 11.09 2.43
C ALA A 124 -12.92 12.27 1.43
N ALA A 125 -13.47 13.43 1.77
CA ALA A 125 -13.40 14.63 0.94
C ALA A 125 -11.96 15.12 0.75
N SER A 126 -11.13 15.07 1.80
CA SER A 126 -9.72 15.45 1.70
C SER A 126 -8.95 14.56 0.71
N LEU A 127 -9.20 13.25 0.70
CA LEU A 127 -8.61 12.34 -0.27
C LEU A 127 -9.11 12.59 -1.70
N CYS A 128 -10.40 12.94 -1.89
CA CYS A 128 -10.91 13.34 -3.21
C CYS A 128 -10.16 14.57 -3.75
N LEU A 129 -9.89 15.56 -2.89
CA LEU A 129 -9.11 16.75 -3.27
C LEU A 129 -7.66 16.40 -3.61
N GLU A 130 -7.03 15.53 -2.81
CA GLU A 130 -5.67 15.05 -3.06
C GLU A 130 -5.57 14.36 -4.42
N VAL A 131 -6.48 13.42 -4.73
CA VAL A 131 -6.55 12.76 -6.05
C VAL A 131 -6.74 13.78 -7.17
N GLY A 132 -7.70 14.70 -7.02
CA GLY A 132 -7.98 15.71 -8.03
C GLY A 132 -6.78 16.60 -8.35
N ASN A 133 -5.97 16.93 -7.34
CA ASN A 133 -4.74 17.71 -7.53
C ASN A 133 -3.65 16.93 -8.26
N VAL A 134 -3.57 15.61 -8.06
CA VAL A 134 -2.55 14.78 -8.72
C VAL A 134 -2.92 14.46 -10.18
N LEU A 135 -4.22 14.41 -10.50
CA LEU A 135 -4.69 14.13 -11.86
C LEU A 135 -4.65 15.33 -12.81
N ARG A 136 -4.27 16.50 -12.32
CA ARG A 136 -4.20 17.75 -13.09
C ARG A 136 -2.87 17.89 -13.83
#